data_AF-A0A928I305-F1
#
_entry.id   AF-A0A928I305-F1
#
_cell.length_a   1.000
_cell.length_b   1.000
_cell.length_c   1.000
_cell.angle_alpha   90.00
_cell.angle_beta   90.00
_cell.angle_gamma   90.00
#
_symmetry.space_group_name_H-M   'P 1'
#
loop_
_entity.id
_entity.type
_entity.pdbx_description
1 polymer ?
#
loop_
_entity_poly.entity_id
_entity_poly.type
_entity_poly.pdbx_seq_one_letter_code
_entity_poly.pdbx_strand_id
1 'polypeptide(L)'
;MKDKTKFILAVIANILPFAIGCFFYRGGGVLVMFLYPPLQIMLAILNYSGTKKCFPFVFLNAVMMLASIVCIELITQLYYKNISSDTETLSVGRFEELVAFVFILVLTVVPLILRAIGTKTKESEE
;
A
#
# COMPACT_ATOMS: atom_id res chain seq x y z
N MET A 1 11.34 15.53 17.35
CA MET A 1 10.17 15.73 16.45
C MET A 1 8.90 15.33 17.17
N LYS A 2 7.95 16.25 17.34
CA LYS A 2 6.64 16.01 17.98
C LYS A 2 5.94 14.85 17.25
N ASP A 3 5.26 13.96 17.98
CA ASP A 3 4.61 12.75 17.43
C ASP A 3 3.69 13.04 16.23
N LYS A 4 3.05 14.22 16.22
CA LYS A 4 2.24 14.70 15.09
C LYS A 4 3.04 14.83 13.78
N THR A 5 4.26 15.38 13.83
CA THR A 5 5.10 15.54 12.64
C THR A 5 5.51 14.18 12.08
N LYS A 6 5.84 13.21 12.94
CA LYS A 6 6.16 11.84 12.52
C LYS A 6 4.98 11.15 11.84
N PHE A 7 3.77 11.32 12.39
CA PHE A 7 2.55 10.76 11.80
C PHE A 7 2.24 11.37 10.43
N ILE A 8 2.35 12.69 10.28
CA ILE A 8 2.15 13.37 8.98
C ILE A 8 3.15 12.85 7.94
N LEU A 9 4.43 12.71 8.31
CA LEU A 9 5.44 12.15 7.41
C LEU A 9 5.13 10.70 7.03
N ALA A 10 4.60 9.89 7.94
CA ALA A 10 4.17 8.53 7.63
C ALA A 10 2.98 8.52 6.64
N VAL A 11 2.01 9.42 6.80
CA VAL A 11 0.91 9.58 5.83
C VAL A 11 1.46 9.94 4.44
N ILE A 12 2.37 10.92 4.35
CA ILE A 12 3.01 11.31 3.10
C ILE A 12 3.78 10.13 2.50
N ALA A 13 4.50 9.35 3.31
CA ALA A 13 5.23 8.17 2.87
C ALA A 13 4.31 7.11 2.24
N ASN A 14 3.10 6.93 2.78
CA ASN A 14 2.12 5.99 2.21
C ASN A 14 1.50 6.48 0.89
N ILE A 15 1.70 7.74 0.51
CA ILE A 15 1.28 8.31 -0.78
C ILE A 15 2.42 8.22 -1.82
N LEU A 16 3.67 7.96 -1.42
CA LEU A 16 4.79 7.79 -2.37
C LEU A 16 4.53 6.76 -3.47
N PRO A 17 3.91 5.58 -3.22
CA PRO A 17 3.62 4.63 -4.29
C PRO A 17 2.83 5.26 -5.43
N PHE A 18 1.83 6.10 -5.12
CA PHE A 18 1.07 6.84 -6.12
C PHE A 18 1.95 7.82 -6.91
N ALA A 19 2.78 8.61 -6.21
CA ALA A 19 3.66 9.56 -6.86
C ALA A 19 4.67 8.88 -7.79
N ILE A 20 5.30 7.78 -7.33
CA ILE A 20 6.25 7.00 -8.12
C ILE A 20 5.54 6.41 -9.35
N GLY A 21 4.34 5.85 -9.20
CA GLY A 21 3.57 5.36 -10.35
C GLY A 21 3.29 6.43 -11.40
N CYS A 22 2.98 7.66 -10.97
CA CYS A 22 2.78 8.79 -11.89
C CYS A 22 4.08 9.22 -12.59
N PHE A 23 5.21 9.33 -11.87
CA PHE A 23 6.47 9.81 -12.44
C PHE A 23 7.16 8.79 -13.36
N PHE A 24 6.99 7.49 -13.08
CA PHE A 24 7.65 6.42 -13.83
C PHE A 24 6.76 5.78 -14.91
N TYR A 25 5.54 6.27 -15.09
CA TYR A 25 4.72 5.92 -16.25
C TYR A 25 5.34 6.54 -17.52
N ARG A 26 5.90 5.71 -18.40
CA ARG A 26 6.49 6.18 -19.67
C ARG A 26 6.10 5.28 -20.83
N GLY A 27 5.32 5.82 -21.77
CA GLY A 27 5.04 5.20 -23.07
C GLY A 27 4.40 3.82 -22.99
N GLY A 28 3.53 3.59 -22.01
CA GLY A 28 2.85 2.30 -21.82
C GLY A 28 3.57 1.32 -20.89
N GLY A 29 4.88 1.46 -20.70
CA GLY A 29 5.63 0.62 -19.79
C GLY A 29 5.52 1.11 -18.35
N VAL A 30 5.14 0.22 -17.44
CA VAL A 30 5.11 0.49 -16.00
C VAL A 30 6.25 -0.29 -15.34
N LEU A 31 7.47 0.27 -15.39
CA LEU A 31 8.60 -0.25 -14.60
C LEU A 31 8.28 -0.33 -13.11
N VAL A 32 7.28 0.44 -12.67
CA VAL A 32 6.80 0.50 -11.30
C VAL A 32 6.17 -0.78 -10.79
N MET A 33 5.62 -1.65 -11.66
CA MET A 33 4.91 -2.85 -11.19
C MET A 33 5.84 -3.83 -10.44
N PHE A 34 7.11 -3.92 -10.83
CA PHE A 34 8.10 -4.74 -10.12
C PHE A 34 8.57 -4.09 -8.81
N LEU A 35 8.52 -2.76 -8.73
CA LEU A 35 8.92 -1.98 -7.56
C LEU A 35 7.79 -1.84 -6.53
N TYR A 36 6.54 -2.01 -6.93
CA TYR A 36 5.36 -1.78 -6.09
C TYR A 36 5.25 -2.75 -4.90
N PRO A 37 5.32 -4.08 -5.11
CA PRO A 37 5.25 -5.04 -4.00
C PRO A 37 6.33 -4.83 -2.93
N PRO A 38 7.64 -4.70 -3.26
CA PRO A 38 8.65 -4.46 -2.24
C PRO A 38 8.49 -3.12 -1.54
N LEU A 39 8.02 -2.07 -2.24
CA LEU A 39 7.72 -0.78 -1.63
C LEU A 39 6.57 -0.87 -0.62
N GLN A 40 5.49 -1.58 -0.95
CA GLN A 40 4.36 -1.82 -0.05
C GLN A 40 4.77 -2.62 1.19
N ILE A 41 5.63 -3.64 1.04
CA ILE A 41 6.19 -4.38 2.17
C ILE A 41 6.99 -3.44 3.08
N MET A 42 7.90 -2.64 2.51
CA MET A 42 8.73 -1.71 3.26
C MET A 42 7.87 -0.69 4.03
N LEU A 43 6.86 -0.12 3.38
CA LEU A 43 5.94 0.83 4.02
C LEU A 43 5.10 0.18 5.12
N ALA A 44 4.60 -1.05 4.92
CA ALA A 44 3.89 -1.79 5.96
C ALA A 44 4.75 -2.04 7.20
N ILE A 45 6.04 -2.41 7.00
CA ILE A 45 7.00 -2.58 8.09
C ILE A 45 7.24 -1.26 8.83
N LEU A 46 7.41 -0.15 8.10
CA LEU A 46 7.59 1.17 8.69
C LEU A 46 6.33 1.63 9.46
N ASN A 47 5.15 1.39 8.92
CA ASN A 47 3.87 1.68 9.59
C ASN A 47 3.75 0.87 10.89
N TYR A 48 4.07 -0.42 10.86
CA TYR A 48 4.01 -1.30 12.04
C TYR A 48 5.00 -0.85 13.12
N SER A 49 6.24 -0.57 12.73
CA SER A 49 7.33 -0.17 13.64
C SER A 49 7.13 1.23 14.19
N GLY A 50 6.53 2.13 13.40
CA GLY A 50 6.25 3.51 13.76
C GLY A 50 5.01 3.71 14.63
N THR A 51 4.16 2.69 14.78
CA THR A 51 2.88 2.82 15.49
C THR A 51 2.71 1.78 16.60
N LYS A 52 2.56 2.25 17.85
CA LYS A 52 2.33 1.37 19.01
C LYS A 52 0.87 0.93 19.16
N LYS A 53 -0.07 1.70 18.63
CA LYS A 53 -1.52 1.44 18.72
C LYS A 53 -2.03 0.81 17.41
N CYS A 54 -3.08 -0.01 17.50
CA CYS A 54 -3.67 -0.67 16.32
C CYS A 54 -4.34 0.33 15.37
N PHE A 55 -5.05 1.34 15.90
CA PHE A 55 -5.78 2.29 15.07
C PHE A 55 -4.89 3.09 14.09
N PRO A 56 -3.77 3.72 14.52
CA PRO A 56 -2.86 4.39 13.59
C PRO A 56 -2.24 3.46 12.55
N PHE A 57 -1.95 2.20 12.91
CA PHE A 57 -1.42 1.21 11.96
C PHE A 57 -2.43 0.91 10.85
N VAL A 58 -3.67 0.59 11.24
CA VAL A 58 -4.76 0.31 10.30
C VAL A 58 -5.02 1.52 9.41
N PHE A 59 -5.03 2.73 9.98
CA PHE A 59 -5.22 3.96 9.22
C PHE A 59 -4.13 4.17 8.16
N LEU A 60 -2.85 4.02 8.53
CA LEU A 60 -1.75 4.18 7.59
C LEU A 60 -1.79 3.16 6.45
N ASN A 61 -2.11 1.89 6.74
CA ASN A 61 -2.27 0.89 5.69
C ASN A 61 -3.50 1.11 4.81
N ALA A 62 -4.59 1.66 5.37
CA ALA A 62 -5.75 2.07 4.56
C ALA A 62 -5.38 3.22 3.60
N VAL A 63 -4.57 4.18 4.04
CA VAL A 63 -4.02 5.23 3.16
C VAL A 63 -3.16 4.62 2.06
N MET A 64 -2.27 3.69 2.40
CA MET A 64 -1.44 2.96 1.42
C MET A 64 -2.28 2.19 0.39
N MET A 65 -3.38 1.57 0.85
CA MET A 65 -4.32 0.85 0.00
C MET A 65 -5.02 1.76 -0.98
N LEU A 66 -5.59 2.88 -0.51
CA LEU A 66 -6.23 3.86 -1.38
C LEU A 66 -5.23 4.46 -2.39
N ALA A 67 -4.03 4.81 -1.95
CA ALA A 67 -2.99 5.32 -2.84
C ALA A 67 -2.62 4.29 -3.93
N SER A 68 -2.54 3.01 -3.58
CA SER A 68 -2.23 1.94 -4.52
C SER A 68 -3.35 1.72 -5.54
N ILE A 69 -4.61 1.64 -5.10
CA ILE A 69 -5.76 1.48 -5.99
C ILE A 69 -5.86 2.65 -6.97
N VAL A 70 -5.81 3.89 -6.47
CA VAL A 70 -5.87 5.10 -7.31
C VAL A 70 -4.73 5.13 -8.32
N CYS A 71 -3.53 4.65 -7.94
CA CYS A 71 -2.40 4.57 -8.84
C CYS A 71 -2.63 3.55 -9.97
N ILE A 72 -3.12 2.35 -9.64
CA ILE A 72 -3.38 1.29 -10.62
C ILE A 72 -4.45 1.76 -11.59
N GLU A 73 -5.59 2.26 -11.10
CA GLU A 73 -6.66 2.78 -11.96
C GLU A 73 -6.15 3.86 -12.91
N LEU A 74 -5.39 4.84 -12.41
CA LEU A 74 -4.84 5.90 -13.24
C LEU A 74 -3.90 5.36 -14.32
N ILE A 75 -3.03 4.41 -13.97
CA ILE A 75 -2.10 3.77 -14.90
C ILE A 75 -2.85 2.96 -15.95
N THR A 76 -3.84 2.16 -15.56
CA THR A 76 -4.70 1.37 -16.45
C THR A 76 -5.42 2.28 -17.43
N GLN A 77 -6.02 3.38 -16.97
CA GLN A 77 -6.70 4.35 -17.84
C GLN A 77 -5.75 5.02 -18.81
N LEU A 78 -4.55 5.40 -18.36
CA LEU A 78 -3.52 5.97 -19.25
C LEU A 78 -3.04 4.95 -20.28
N TYR A 79 -2.85 3.69 -19.90
CA TYR A 79 -2.48 2.62 -20.81
C TYR A 79 -3.59 2.35 -21.83
N TYR A 80 -4.83 2.28 -21.38
CA TYR A 80 -6.01 2.08 -22.22
C TYR A 80 -6.12 3.17 -23.30
N LYS A 81 -5.88 4.42 -22.89
CA LYS A 81 -5.96 5.58 -23.78
C LYS A 81 -4.81 5.69 -24.77
N ASN A 82 -3.58 5.36 -24.35
CA ASN A 82 -2.38 5.68 -25.12
C ASN A 82 -1.75 4.49 -25.85
N ILE A 83 -2.09 3.25 -25.47
CA ILE A 83 -1.45 2.03 -25.98
C ILE A 83 -2.47 1.04 -26.53
N SER A 84 -3.46 0.64 -25.72
CA SER A 84 -4.36 -0.45 -26.08
C SER A 84 -5.78 -0.21 -25.58
N SER A 85 -6.70 0.09 -26.49
CA SER A 85 -8.10 0.41 -26.15
C SER A 85 -9.02 -0.80 -26.13
N ASP A 86 -8.52 -1.95 -25.67
CA ASP A 86 -9.24 -3.21 -25.61
C ASP A 86 -9.80 -3.51 -24.20
N THR A 87 -10.83 -4.35 -24.15
CA THR A 87 -11.48 -4.73 -22.89
C THR A 87 -10.60 -5.60 -21.98
N GLU A 88 -9.58 -6.28 -22.52
CA GLU A 88 -8.67 -7.10 -21.73
C GLU A 88 -7.78 -6.22 -20.87
N THR A 89 -7.27 -5.10 -21.41
CA THR A 89 -6.52 -4.09 -20.66
C THR A 89 -7.25 -3.63 -19.40
N LEU A 90 -8.54 -3.29 -19.51
CA LEU A 90 -9.34 -2.86 -18.35
C LEU A 90 -9.55 -4.01 -17.35
N SER A 91 -9.67 -5.24 -17.85
CA SER A 91 -9.85 -6.44 -17.01
C SER A 91 -8.57 -6.78 -16.24
N VAL A 92 -7.41 -6.66 -16.87
CA VAL A 92 -6.10 -6.81 -16.23
C VAL A 92 -5.90 -5.76 -15.15
N GLY A 93 -6.23 -4.49 -15.42
CA GLY A 93 -6.16 -3.44 -14.40
C GLY A 93 -7.00 -3.73 -13.16
N ARG A 94 -8.27 -4.14 -13.34
CA ARG A 94 -9.13 -4.55 -12.22
C ARG A 94 -8.58 -5.76 -11.45
N PHE A 95 -7.95 -6.70 -12.15
CA PHE A 95 -7.31 -7.83 -11.52
C PHE A 95 -6.10 -7.39 -10.68
N GLU A 96 -5.27 -6.47 -11.18
CA GLU A 96 -4.15 -5.87 -10.45
C GLU A 96 -4.62 -5.12 -9.20
N GLU A 97 -5.73 -4.37 -9.29
CA GLU A 97 -6.35 -3.71 -8.13
C GLU A 97 -6.75 -4.72 -7.05
N LEU A 98 -7.38 -5.82 -7.44
CA LEU A 98 -7.78 -6.89 -6.53
C LEU A 98 -6.56 -7.52 -5.86
N VAL A 99 -5.50 -7.80 -6.62
CA VAL A 99 -4.25 -8.34 -6.09
C VAL A 99 -3.63 -7.37 -5.07
N ALA A 100 -3.55 -6.08 -5.40
CA ALA A 100 -3.02 -5.05 -4.50
C ALA A 100 -3.86 -4.93 -3.21
N PHE A 101 -5.19 -4.97 -3.32
CA PHE A 101 -6.10 -4.96 -2.19
C PHE A 101 -5.84 -6.15 -1.25
N VAL A 102 -5.86 -7.38 -1.78
CA VAL A 102 -5.64 -8.60 -1.00
C VAL A 102 -4.25 -8.59 -0.37
N PHE A 103 -3.23 -8.15 -1.09
CA PHE A 103 -1.87 -8.09 -0.60
C PHE A 103 -1.73 -7.14 0.59
N ILE A 104 -2.25 -5.91 0.50
CA ILE A 104 -2.19 -4.94 1.60
C ILE A 104 -3.04 -5.39 2.79
N LEU A 105 -4.16 -6.08 2.53
CA LEU A 105 -4.98 -6.69 3.57
C LEU A 105 -4.16 -7.72 4.36
N VAL A 106 -3.43 -8.61 3.68
CA VAL A 106 -2.55 -9.59 4.33
C VAL A 106 -1.46 -8.88 5.14
N LEU A 107 -0.81 -7.85 4.57
CA LEU A 107 0.21 -7.04 5.26
C LEU A 107 -0.35 -6.26 6.47
N THR A 108 -1.67 -6.11 6.57
CA THR A 108 -2.33 -5.46 7.72
C THR A 108 -2.78 -6.47 8.76
N VAL A 109 -3.43 -7.56 8.33
CA VAL A 109 -4.02 -8.55 9.25
C VAL A 109 -2.93 -9.37 9.96
N VAL A 110 -1.90 -9.83 9.24
CA VAL A 110 -0.86 -10.68 9.83
C VAL A 110 -0.14 -9.97 11.00
N PRO A 111 0.34 -8.72 10.87
CA PRO A 111 0.97 -8.02 11.99
C PRO A 111 0.02 -7.72 13.15
N LEU A 112 -1.28 -7.51 12.89
CA LEU A 112 -2.27 -7.34 13.96
C LEU A 112 -2.44 -8.62 14.77
N ILE A 113 -2.51 -9.78 14.11
CA ILE A 113 -2.58 -11.09 14.79
C ILE A 113 -1.32 -11.30 15.63
N LEU A 114 -0.13 -11.07 15.07
CA LEU A 114 1.15 -11.20 15.79
C LEU A 114 1.19 -10.31 17.03
N ARG A 115 0.70 -9.06 16.92
CA ARG A 115 0.62 -8.13 18.05
C ARG A 115 -0.34 -8.62 19.12
N ALA A 116 -1.50 -9.14 18.74
CA ALA A 116 -2.51 -9.67 19.66
C ALA A 116 -2.03 -10.93 20.41
N ILE A 117 -1.28 -11.81 19.75
CA ILE A 117 -0.65 -12.97 20.39
C ILE A 117 0.40 -12.49 21.40
N GLY A 118 1.28 -11.57 21.00
CA GLY A 118 2.34 -11.06 21.87
C GLY A 118 1.85 -10.31 23.12
N THR A 119 0.70 -9.65 23.05
CA THR A 119 0.08 -9.03 24.24
C THR A 119 -0.47 -10.06 25.21
N LYS A 120 -1.09 -11.15 24.72
CA LYS A 120 -1.62 -12.21 25.57
C LYS A 120 -0.52 -12.97 26.32
N THR A 121 0.62 -13.21 25.68
CA THR A 121 1.75 -13.91 26.33
C THR A 121 2.31 -13.12 27.52
N LYS A 122 2.37 -11.79 27.41
CA LYS A 122 2.84 -10.94 28.52
C LYS A 122 1.90 -10.93 29.72
N GLU A 123 0.60 -10.94 29.48
CA GLU A 123 -0.41 -11.01 30.55
C GLU A 123 -0.41 -12.38 31.27
N SER A 124 0.12 -13.45 30.66
CA SER A 124 0.23 -14.77 31.28
C SER A 124 1.52 -15.01 32.08
N GLU A 125 2.51 -14.11 31.95
CA GLU A 125 3.80 -14.17 32.66
C GLU A 125 3.85 -13.27 33.92
N GLU A 126 2.81 -12.43 34.13
CA GLU A 126 2.60 -11.60 35.32
C GLU A 126 1.62 -12.25 36.32
#